data_AF-J9G288-F1
#
_entry.id   AF-J9G288-F1
#
_cell.length_a   1.000
_cell.length_b   1.000
_cell.length_c   1.000
_cell.angle_alpha   90.00
_cell.angle_beta   90.00
_cell.angle_gamma   90.00
#
_symmetry.space_group_name_H-M   'P 1'
#
loop_
_entity.id
_entity.type
_entity.pdbx_description
1 polymer ?
#
loop_
_entity_poly.entity_id
_entity_poly.type
_entity_poly.pdbx_seq_one_letter_code
_entity_poly.pdbx_strand_id
1 'polypeptide(L)'
;MKRSLYTKLLACYAAIGIFCFFLVTAGGSFLIERHLETSTSKKLYRVASTIADNEVIKHNISSANLDSIREALASMAGYQDSLIWILNNKGEVVVSTRKEISPDTPINIKKFDPATSKGTYYFTGDFFGYFHEDYLSVIAPITADMTTKGYVCIHYLMSYIYQTRASFLTILQVLSLIIYLSMFFLLLLYHRMVQKPLGQISRGASEYA
;
A
#
# COMPACT_ATOMS: atom_id res chain seq x y z
N MET A 1 26.34 -34.23 -29.49
CA MET A 1 25.62 -34.03 -28.20
C MET A 1 25.86 -32.67 -27.50
N LYS A 2 27.07 -32.07 -27.51
CA LYS A 2 27.38 -30.84 -26.73
C LYS A 2 26.58 -29.57 -27.09
N ARG A 3 26.18 -29.36 -28.37
CA ARG A 3 25.30 -28.23 -28.76
C ARG A 3 23.90 -28.31 -28.13
N SER A 4 23.37 -29.53 -27.93
CA SER A 4 22.04 -29.73 -27.32
C SER A 4 21.98 -29.27 -25.87
N LEU A 5 23.05 -29.49 -25.09
CA LEU A 5 23.06 -29.16 -23.67
C LEU A 5 23.08 -27.65 -23.43
N TYR A 6 23.88 -26.91 -24.20
CA TYR A 6 23.94 -25.44 -24.10
C TYR A 6 22.61 -24.79 -24.48
N THR A 7 21.95 -25.26 -25.54
CA THR A 7 20.62 -24.76 -25.93
C THR A 7 19.56 -25.07 -24.88
N LYS A 8 19.59 -26.26 -24.26
CA LYS A 8 18.70 -26.61 -23.13
C LYS A 8 18.95 -25.72 -21.91
N LEU A 9 20.22 -25.43 -21.59
CA LEU A 9 20.59 -24.52 -20.51
C LEU A 9 20.07 -23.11 -20.76
N LEU A 10 20.24 -22.59 -21.99
CA LEU A 10 19.75 -21.28 -22.38
C LEU A 10 18.21 -21.21 -22.32
N ALA A 11 17.52 -22.26 -22.77
CA ALA A 11 16.07 -22.35 -22.68
C ALA A 11 15.57 -22.36 -21.22
N CYS A 12 16.23 -23.11 -20.34
CA CYS A 12 15.93 -23.11 -18.91
C CYS A 12 16.16 -21.73 -18.29
N TYR A 13 17.27 -21.07 -18.64
CA TYR A 13 17.60 -19.73 -18.17
C TYR A 13 16.57 -18.68 -18.63
N ALA A 14 16.08 -18.78 -19.87
CA ALA A 14 15.00 -17.93 -20.37
C ALA A 14 13.69 -18.17 -19.60
N ALA A 15 13.34 -19.44 -19.34
CA ALA A 15 12.16 -19.80 -18.56
C ALA A 15 12.22 -19.26 -17.12
N ILE A 16 13.39 -19.34 -16.47
CA ILE A 16 13.62 -18.75 -15.14
C ILE A 16 13.42 -17.23 -15.18
N GLY A 17 13.92 -16.54 -16.21
CA GLY A 17 13.73 -15.10 -16.35
C GLY A 17 12.25 -14.71 -16.42
N ILE A 18 11.47 -15.41 -17.25
CA ILE A 18 10.02 -15.21 -17.37
C ILE A 18 9.34 -15.47 -16.02
N PHE A 19 9.66 -16.58 -15.37
CA PHE A 19 9.10 -16.93 -14.07
C PHE A 19 9.42 -15.89 -12.99
N CYS A 20 10.69 -15.47 -12.88
CA CYS A 20 11.11 -14.43 -11.95
C CYS A 20 10.40 -13.11 -12.20
N PHE A 21 10.23 -12.71 -13.47
CA PHE A 21 9.51 -11.48 -13.81
C PHE A 21 8.06 -11.52 -13.33
N PHE A 22 7.34 -12.63 -13.54
CA PHE A 22 5.98 -12.80 -13.03
C PHE A 22 5.94 -12.83 -11.50
N LEU A 23 6.89 -13.52 -10.86
CA LEU A 23 6.98 -13.59 -9.41
C LEU A 23 7.17 -12.19 -8.78
N VAL A 24 8.11 -11.40 -9.31
CA VAL A 24 8.38 -10.04 -8.84
C VAL A 24 7.18 -9.13 -9.12
N THR A 25 6.57 -9.23 -10.29
CA THR A 25 5.46 -8.35 -10.67
C THR A 25 4.19 -8.67 -9.89
N ALA A 26 3.68 -9.89 -9.97
CA ALA A 26 2.42 -10.27 -9.32
C ALA A 26 2.60 -10.45 -7.80
N GLY A 27 3.63 -11.21 -7.39
CA GLY A 27 3.92 -11.46 -5.99
C GLY A 27 4.38 -10.19 -5.26
N GLY A 28 5.29 -9.42 -5.88
CA GLY A 28 5.73 -8.15 -5.32
C GLY A 28 4.60 -7.13 -5.19
N SER A 29 3.75 -6.99 -6.20
CA SER A 29 2.60 -6.07 -6.15
C SER A 29 1.69 -6.40 -4.96
N PHE A 30 1.30 -7.68 -4.80
CA PHE A 30 0.42 -8.10 -3.70
C PHE A 30 1.06 -7.88 -2.32
N LEU A 31 2.33 -8.24 -2.14
CA LEU A 31 3.02 -8.11 -0.86
C LEU A 31 3.23 -6.63 -0.48
N ILE A 32 3.63 -5.79 -1.44
CA ILE A 32 3.84 -4.37 -1.21
C ILE A 32 2.52 -3.69 -0.88
N GLU A 33 1.46 -3.93 -1.65
CA GLU A 33 0.14 -3.34 -1.43
C GLU A 33 -0.39 -3.67 -0.03
N ARG A 34 -0.41 -4.95 0.33
CA ARG A 34 -0.88 -5.40 1.65
C ARG A 34 -0.06 -4.81 2.79
N HIS A 35 1.26 -4.68 2.59
CA HIS A 35 2.14 -4.03 3.57
C HIS A 35 1.81 -2.54 3.71
N LEU A 36 1.64 -1.82 2.59
CA LEU A 36 1.29 -0.40 2.58
C LEU A 36 -0.08 -0.17 3.23
N GLU A 37 -1.12 -0.91 2.85
CA GLU A 37 -2.46 -0.83 3.47
C GLU A 37 -2.40 -1.05 4.98
N THR A 38 -1.69 -2.09 5.43
CA THR A 38 -1.56 -2.41 6.85
C THR A 38 -0.75 -1.35 7.61
N SER A 39 0.34 -0.87 7.04
CA SER A 39 1.22 0.13 7.67
C SER A 39 0.53 1.49 7.76
N THR A 40 -0.10 1.91 6.66
CA THR A 40 -0.85 3.17 6.57
C THR A 40 -2.08 3.14 7.47
N SER A 41 -2.90 2.08 7.44
CA SER A 41 -4.06 1.96 8.34
C SER A 41 -3.68 2.03 9.81
N LYS A 42 -2.60 1.38 10.25
CA LYS A 42 -2.11 1.45 11.64
C LYS A 42 -1.72 2.87 12.03
N LYS A 43 -1.03 3.61 11.15
CA LYS A 43 -0.65 5.00 11.39
C LYS A 43 -1.89 5.89 11.51
N LEU A 44 -2.82 5.76 10.56
CA LEU A 44 -4.06 6.54 10.55
C LEU A 44 -4.92 6.22 11.77
N TYR A 45 -5.08 4.94 12.12
CA TYR A 45 -5.83 4.53 13.30
C TYR A 45 -5.23 5.13 14.58
N ARG A 46 -3.89 5.11 14.72
CA ARG A 46 -3.22 5.76 15.86
C ARG A 46 -3.50 7.26 15.92
N VAL A 47 -3.48 7.95 14.77
CA VAL A 47 -3.84 9.36 14.69
C VAL A 47 -5.30 9.58 15.08
N ALA A 48 -6.22 8.80 14.50
CA ALA A 48 -7.65 8.85 14.81
C ALA A 48 -7.93 8.61 16.30
N SER A 49 -7.31 7.60 16.91
CA SER A 49 -7.41 7.34 18.35
C SER A 49 -6.84 8.50 19.18
N THR A 50 -5.70 9.06 18.79
CA THR A 50 -5.11 10.21 19.50
C THR A 50 -6.06 11.42 19.48
N ILE A 51 -6.72 11.66 18.34
CA ILE A 51 -7.73 12.71 18.19
C ILE A 51 -8.97 12.36 19.03
N ALA A 52 -9.46 11.13 18.96
CA ALA A 52 -10.64 10.68 19.71
C ALA A 52 -10.43 10.72 21.23
N ASP A 53 -9.18 10.58 21.68
CA ASP A 53 -8.79 10.66 23.09
C ASP A 53 -8.60 12.08 23.61
N ASN A 54 -8.63 13.10 22.73
CA ASN A 54 -8.46 14.49 23.12
C ASN A 54 -9.64 15.00 23.97
N GLU A 55 -9.35 15.59 25.13
CA GLU A 55 -10.36 16.09 26.09
C GLU A 55 -11.31 17.15 25.51
N VAL A 56 -10.81 18.02 24.63
CA VAL A 56 -11.65 19.03 23.94
C VAL A 56 -12.65 18.34 23.02
N ILE A 57 -12.24 17.26 22.34
CA ILE A 57 -13.10 16.50 21.44
C ILE A 57 -14.06 15.60 22.23
N LYS A 58 -13.67 15.07 23.39
CA LYS A 58 -14.55 14.27 24.25
C LYS A 58 -15.70 15.06 24.86
N HIS A 59 -15.42 16.28 25.33
CA HIS A 59 -16.35 17.03 26.18
C HIS A 59 -16.89 18.33 25.56
N ASN A 60 -16.30 18.84 24.47
CA ASN A 60 -16.63 20.14 23.88
C ASN A 60 -16.79 20.12 22.35
N ILE A 61 -17.55 19.16 21.80
CA ILE A 61 -18.08 19.28 20.42
C ILE A 61 -19.29 20.23 20.46
N SER A 62 -19.03 21.52 20.66
CA SER A 62 -20.02 22.59 20.50
C SER A 62 -19.59 23.51 19.36
N SER A 63 -20.55 24.21 18.74
CA SER A 63 -20.32 25.11 17.61
C SER A 63 -19.20 26.14 17.85
N ALA A 64 -18.96 26.54 19.11
CA ALA A 64 -17.94 27.52 19.48
C ALA A 64 -16.48 27.04 19.31
N ASN A 65 -16.22 25.72 19.31
CA ASN A 65 -14.86 25.16 19.24
C ASN A 65 -14.55 24.44 17.92
N LEU A 66 -15.51 24.38 16.99
CA LEU A 66 -15.37 23.61 15.74
C LEU A 66 -14.23 24.15 14.87
N ASP A 67 -14.03 25.47 14.81
CA ASP A 67 -12.95 26.06 14.00
C ASP A 67 -11.56 25.72 14.54
N SER A 68 -11.35 25.77 15.85
CA SER A 68 -10.09 25.39 16.49
C SER A 68 -9.78 23.91 16.31
N ILE A 69 -10.80 23.04 16.43
CA ILE A 69 -10.66 21.61 16.14
C ILE A 69 -10.32 21.41 14.66
N ARG A 70 -11.00 22.13 13.75
CA ARG A 70 -10.76 22.04 12.31
C ARG A 70 -9.35 22.46 11.92
N GLU A 71 -8.80 23.51 12.52
CA GLU A 71 -7.41 23.94 12.29
C GLU A 71 -6.39 22.92 12.79
N ALA A 72 -6.58 22.38 13.99
CA ALA A 72 -5.72 21.33 14.52
C ALA A 72 -5.74 20.08 13.63
N LEU A 73 -6.93 19.66 13.19
CA LEU A 73 -7.10 18.55 12.27
C LEU A 73 -6.50 18.83 10.89
N ALA A 74 -6.67 20.04 10.35
CA ALA A 74 -6.13 20.43 9.05
C ALA A 74 -4.59 20.39 9.03
N SER A 75 -3.95 20.79 10.13
CA SER A 75 -2.50 20.66 10.31
C SER A 75 -2.03 19.20 10.26
N MET A 76 -2.78 18.29 10.92
CA MET A 76 -2.46 16.85 10.92
C MET A 76 -2.76 16.18 9.57
N ALA A 77 -3.84 16.59 8.91
CA ALA A 77 -4.26 16.11 7.59
C ALA A 77 -3.30 16.53 6.48
N GLY A 78 -2.84 17.79 6.50
CA GLY A 78 -1.90 18.33 5.52
C GLY A 78 -0.53 17.66 5.53
N TYR A 79 -0.16 16.99 6.63
CA TYR A 79 1.06 16.19 6.71
C TYR A 79 0.90 14.79 6.06
N GLN A 80 -0.33 14.33 5.79
CA GLN A 80 -0.59 12.95 5.32
C GLN A 80 -1.57 12.86 4.14
N ASP A 81 -1.87 13.95 3.44
CA ASP A 81 -2.86 14.01 2.33
C ASP A 81 -4.17 13.25 2.62
N SER A 82 -4.60 13.27 3.89
CA SER A 82 -5.74 12.50 4.38
C SER A 82 -6.91 13.42 4.72
N LEU A 83 -8.12 12.88 4.60
CA LEU A 83 -9.36 13.58 4.96
C LEU A 83 -9.78 13.12 6.35
N ILE A 84 -9.94 14.05 7.29
CA ILE A 84 -10.35 13.74 8.67
C ILE A 84 -11.75 14.26 8.91
N TRP A 85 -12.63 13.38 9.37
CA TRP A 85 -14.01 13.66 9.72
C TRP A 85 -14.28 13.33 11.19
N ILE A 86 -15.13 14.12 11.81
CA ILE A 86 -15.78 13.77 13.07
C ILE A 86 -17.25 13.52 12.78
N LEU A 87 -17.72 12.33 13.14
CA LEU A 87 -19.12 11.94 13.04
C LEU A 87 -19.75 11.93 14.43
N ASN A 88 -21.00 12.36 14.54
CA ASN A 88 -21.78 12.14 15.75
C ASN A 88 -22.29 10.69 15.82
N ASN A 89 -22.96 10.33 16.92
CA ASN A 89 -23.55 9.00 17.11
C ASN A 89 -24.67 8.62 16.12
N LYS A 90 -25.16 9.56 15.30
CA LYS A 90 -26.16 9.33 14.24
C LYS A 90 -25.52 9.11 12.86
N GLY A 91 -24.19 9.16 12.76
CA GLY A 91 -23.49 9.04 11.48
C GLY A 91 -23.47 10.33 10.65
N GLU A 92 -23.68 11.48 11.29
CA GLU A 92 -23.64 12.78 10.63
C GLU A 92 -22.26 13.41 10.80
N VAL A 93 -21.66 13.86 9.69
CA VAL A 93 -20.36 14.55 9.70
C VAL A 93 -20.55 15.97 10.25
N VAL A 94 -19.99 16.22 11.43
CA VAL A 94 -20.08 17.50 12.15
C VAL A 94 -18.83 18.36 12.00
N VAL A 95 -17.68 17.73 11.70
CA VAL A 95 -16.42 18.43 11.40
C VAL A 95 -15.73 17.73 10.23
N SER A 96 -15.17 18.51 9.31
CA SER A 96 -14.32 18.02 8.23
C SER A 96 -13.09 18.91 8.04
N THR A 97 -11.96 18.31 7.66
CA THR A 97 -10.79 19.09 7.22
C THR A 97 -10.99 19.74 5.85
N ARG A 98 -11.95 19.27 5.04
CA ARG A 98 -12.37 20.00 3.83
C ARG A 98 -13.24 21.19 4.22
N LYS A 99 -12.77 22.39 3.87
CA LYS A 99 -13.43 23.68 4.14
C LYS A 99 -14.86 23.80 3.61
N GLU A 100 -15.25 22.96 2.66
CA GLU A 100 -16.54 23.01 1.96
C GLU A 100 -17.70 22.36 2.74
N ILE A 101 -17.42 21.65 3.85
CA ILE A 101 -18.46 21.02 4.66
C ILE A 101 -18.75 21.91 5.87
N SER A 102 -19.88 22.63 5.82
CA SER A 102 -20.35 23.46 6.93
C SER A 102 -21.00 22.62 8.02
N PRO A 103 -20.74 22.90 9.31
CA PRO A 103 -21.48 22.30 10.44
C PRO A 103 -23.00 22.51 10.37
N ASP A 104 -23.45 23.58 9.70
CA ASP A 104 -24.88 23.92 9.56
C ASP A 104 -25.62 23.06 8.54
N THR A 105 -24.88 22.35 7.67
CA THR A 105 -25.41 21.40 6.69
C THR A 105 -24.63 20.08 6.78
N PRO A 106 -24.82 19.32 7.86
CA PRO A 106 -24.05 18.10 8.10
C PRO A 106 -24.37 17.05 7.03
N ILE A 107 -23.34 16.32 6.62
CA ILE A 107 -23.49 15.22 5.67
C ILE A 107 -23.95 13.99 6.44
N ASN A 108 -25.14 13.47 6.09
CA ASN A 108 -25.66 12.26 6.70
C ASN A 108 -25.19 11.01 5.93
N ILE A 109 -24.39 10.17 6.59
CA ILE A 109 -23.92 8.90 6.06
C ILE A 109 -24.96 7.81 6.39
N LYS A 110 -25.96 7.67 5.51
CA LYS A 110 -27.19 6.86 5.73
C LYS A 110 -26.96 5.41 6.18
N LYS A 111 -25.80 4.81 5.85
CA LYS A 111 -25.47 3.41 6.14
C LYS A 111 -24.25 3.26 7.06
N PHE A 112 -23.91 4.31 7.79
CA PHE A 112 -22.74 4.28 8.68
C PHE A 112 -22.87 3.17 9.72
N ASP A 113 -21.95 2.20 9.65
CA ASP A 113 -21.81 1.14 10.63
C ASP A 113 -20.36 1.09 11.13
N PRO A 114 -20.08 1.53 12.37
CA PRO A 114 -18.73 1.52 12.92
C PRO A 114 -18.17 0.11 13.14
N ALA A 115 -18.99 -0.95 13.11
CA ALA A 115 -18.56 -2.34 13.21
C ALA A 115 -18.13 -2.96 11.86
N THR A 116 -18.17 -2.19 10.76
CA THR A 116 -17.86 -2.65 9.40
C THR A 116 -16.46 -3.23 9.27
N SER A 117 -15.49 -2.81 10.08
CA SER A 117 -14.10 -3.24 9.95
C SER A 117 -13.82 -4.70 10.36
N LYS A 118 -14.83 -5.51 10.73
CA LYS A 118 -14.77 -6.98 10.92
C LYS A 118 -13.48 -7.49 11.59
N GLY A 119 -13.13 -6.92 12.74
CA GLY A 119 -11.94 -7.36 13.53
C GLY A 119 -10.60 -6.81 13.03
N THR A 120 -10.61 -5.93 12.03
CA THR A 120 -9.45 -5.13 11.60
C THR A 120 -9.67 -3.65 11.95
N TYR A 121 -8.62 -2.85 11.83
CA TYR A 121 -8.66 -1.42 12.18
C TYR A 121 -9.07 -0.51 11.01
N TYR A 122 -9.38 -1.08 9.83
CA TYR A 122 -9.65 -0.31 8.60
C TYR A 122 -10.55 -1.08 7.63
N PHE A 123 -11.04 -0.39 6.59
CA PHE A 123 -11.63 -1.00 5.41
C PHE A 123 -11.34 -0.13 4.18
N THR A 124 -11.45 -0.71 2.99
CA THR A 124 -11.27 -0.02 1.70
C THR A 124 -12.58 0.07 0.94
N GLY A 125 -12.81 1.17 0.23
CA GLY A 125 -13.97 1.37 -0.64
C GLY A 125 -14.50 2.80 -0.63
N ASP A 126 -15.75 2.96 -1.01
CA ASP A 126 -16.46 4.24 -1.19
C ASP A 126 -16.97 4.92 0.11
N PHE A 127 -16.57 4.39 1.28
CA PHE A 127 -17.06 4.82 2.59
C PHE A 127 -18.59 4.97 2.65
N PHE A 128 -19.30 3.84 2.63
CA PHE A 128 -20.77 3.78 2.68
C PHE A 128 -21.47 4.51 1.52
N GLY A 129 -20.83 4.52 0.34
CA GLY A 129 -21.36 5.16 -0.87
C GLY A 129 -21.18 6.68 -0.95
N TYR A 130 -20.35 7.27 -0.08
CA TYR A 130 -20.11 8.71 -0.12
C TYR A 130 -19.07 9.11 -1.17
N PHE A 131 -17.94 8.40 -1.23
CA PHE A 131 -16.87 8.71 -2.17
C PHE A 131 -17.12 8.09 -3.54
N HIS A 132 -16.64 8.75 -4.60
CA HIS A 132 -16.62 8.18 -5.95
C HIS A 132 -15.39 7.30 -6.21
N GLU A 133 -14.36 7.44 -5.39
CA GLU A 133 -13.10 6.70 -5.48
C GLU A 133 -12.92 5.84 -4.24
N ASP A 134 -12.04 4.85 -4.32
CA ASP A 134 -11.72 3.98 -3.19
C ASP A 134 -10.79 4.70 -2.20
N TYR A 135 -11.21 4.68 -0.94
CA TYR A 135 -10.42 5.16 0.19
C TYR A 135 -10.13 4.03 1.16
N LEU A 136 -8.92 3.99 1.69
CA LEU A 136 -8.61 3.32 2.93
C LEU A 136 -9.13 4.18 4.09
N SER A 137 -10.12 3.66 4.81
CA SER A 137 -10.81 4.37 5.89
C SER A 137 -10.58 3.68 7.22
N VAL A 138 -10.29 4.47 8.26
CA VAL A 138 -10.22 4.02 9.66
C VAL A 138 -11.28 4.74 10.48
N ILE A 139 -11.81 4.06 11.51
CA ILE A 139 -12.82 4.60 12.42
C ILE A 139 -12.34 4.39 13.86
N ALA A 140 -12.22 5.45 14.63
CA ALA A 140 -11.93 5.41 16.07
C ALA A 140 -13.10 5.99 16.88
N PRO A 141 -13.63 5.29 17.90
CA PRO A 141 -14.73 5.79 18.72
C PRO A 141 -14.27 6.89 19.68
N ILE A 142 -15.02 7.99 19.75
CA ILE A 142 -14.89 9.02 20.77
C ILE A 142 -15.71 8.56 21.97
N THR A 143 -15.05 8.21 23.07
CA THR A 143 -15.71 7.69 24.28
C THR A 143 -15.49 8.63 25.45
N ALA A 144 -16.59 9.05 26.08
CA ALA A 144 -16.60 9.86 27.29
C ALA A 144 -17.62 9.27 28.28
N ASP A 145 -17.27 9.20 29.55
CA ASP A 145 -18.13 8.67 30.61
C ASP A 145 -18.66 7.26 30.31
N MET A 146 -17.81 6.39 29.75
CA MET A 146 -18.17 5.03 29.27
C MET A 146 -19.26 4.98 28.18
N THR A 147 -19.51 6.09 27.50
CA THR A 147 -20.47 6.17 26.39
C THR A 147 -19.80 6.69 25.12
N THR A 148 -20.10 6.07 23.97
CA THR A 148 -19.62 6.56 22.68
C THR A 148 -20.40 7.80 22.27
N LYS A 149 -19.72 8.93 22.12
CA LYS A 149 -20.30 10.23 21.73
C LYS A 149 -20.28 10.44 20.21
N GLY A 150 -19.35 9.80 19.52
CA GLY A 150 -19.14 9.93 18.09
C GLY A 150 -17.93 9.14 17.61
N TYR A 151 -17.44 9.45 16.41
CA TYR A 151 -16.35 8.73 15.77
C TYR A 151 -15.42 9.68 15.03
N VAL A 152 -14.12 9.46 15.14
CA VAL A 152 -13.12 10.07 14.25
C VAL A 152 -12.91 9.11 13.08
N CYS A 153 -13.18 9.58 11.87
CA CYS A 153 -12.90 8.86 10.64
C CYS A 153 -11.75 9.53 9.90
N ILE A 154 -10.79 8.74 9.42
CA ILE A 154 -9.73 9.25 8.54
C ILE A 154 -9.73 8.45 7.26
N HIS A 155 -9.74 9.15 6.13
CA HIS A 155 -9.77 8.58 4.79
C HIS A 155 -8.48 8.93 4.05
N TYR A 156 -7.85 7.90 3.48
CA TYR A 156 -6.64 8.01 2.68
C TYR A 156 -6.89 7.39 1.31
N LEU A 157 -6.62 8.15 0.25
CA LEU A 157 -7.00 7.75 -1.10
C LEU A 157 -6.17 6.55 -1.57
N MET A 158 -6.82 5.51 -2.10
CA MET A 158 -6.13 4.28 -2.54
C MET A 158 -5.16 4.54 -3.69
N SER A 159 -5.41 5.56 -4.52
CA SER A 159 -4.52 5.94 -5.62
C SER A 159 -3.10 6.27 -5.13
N TYR A 160 -2.93 6.86 -3.94
CA TYR A 160 -1.61 7.11 -3.34
C TYR A 160 -0.91 5.82 -2.93
N ILE A 161 -1.65 4.83 -2.43
CA ILE A 161 -1.12 3.49 -2.14
C ILE A 161 -0.67 2.82 -3.45
N TYR A 162 -1.49 2.88 -4.50
CA TYR A 162 -1.16 2.29 -5.79
C TYR A 162 0.03 2.96 -6.47
N GLN A 163 0.15 4.29 -6.37
CA GLN A 163 1.29 5.03 -6.90
C GLN A 163 2.57 4.66 -6.16
N THR A 164 2.51 4.57 -4.83
CA THR A 164 3.64 4.13 -3.99
C THR A 164 4.04 2.69 -4.34
N ARG A 165 3.07 1.78 -4.43
CA ARG A 165 3.26 0.39 -4.86
C ARG A 165 3.97 0.31 -6.21
N ALA A 166 3.51 1.09 -7.20
CA ALA A 166 4.10 1.13 -8.54
C ALA A 166 5.57 1.60 -8.51
N SER A 167 5.89 2.62 -7.70
CA SER A 167 7.27 3.08 -7.51
C SER A 167 8.19 2.00 -6.93
N PHE A 168 7.75 1.31 -5.87
CA PHE A 168 8.51 0.19 -5.30
C PHE A 168 8.65 -0.98 -6.29
N LEU A 169 7.58 -1.32 -7.01
CA LEU A 169 7.60 -2.41 -7.98
C LEU A 169 8.56 -2.13 -9.13
N THR A 170 8.61 -0.88 -9.61
CA THR A 170 9.54 -0.44 -10.65
C THR A 170 10.99 -0.64 -10.20
N ILE A 171 11.31 -0.24 -8.96
CA ILE A 171 12.66 -0.44 -8.40
C ILE A 171 13.01 -1.93 -8.34
N LEU A 172 12.10 -2.78 -7.85
CA LEU A 172 12.32 -4.22 -7.77
C LEU A 172 12.49 -4.87 -9.14
N GLN A 173 11.72 -4.45 -10.14
CA GLN A 173 11.83 -4.93 -11.51
C GLN A 173 13.17 -4.55 -12.14
N VAL A 174 13.62 -3.30 -11.95
CA VAL A 174 14.94 -2.85 -12.44
C VAL A 174 16.07 -3.65 -11.79
N LEU A 175 16.03 -3.83 -10.46
CA LEU A 175 17.03 -4.63 -9.75
C LEU A 175 17.02 -6.09 -10.20
N SER A 176 15.83 -6.68 -10.36
CA SER A 176 15.66 -8.04 -10.88
C SER A 176 16.25 -8.19 -12.28
N LEU A 177 16.04 -7.21 -13.17
CA LEU A 177 16.59 -7.19 -14.52
C LEU A 177 18.13 -7.10 -14.49
N ILE A 178 18.71 -6.24 -13.66
CA ILE A 178 20.17 -6.10 -13.52
C ILE A 178 20.79 -7.42 -13.05
N ILE A 179 20.20 -8.06 -12.04
CA ILE A 179 20.65 -9.36 -11.52
C ILE A 179 20.55 -10.42 -12.62
N TYR A 180 19.42 -10.46 -13.34
CA TYR A 180 19.23 -11.37 -14.45
C TYR A 180 20.32 -11.19 -15.50
N LEU A 181 20.51 -9.97 -16.05
CA LEU A 181 21.55 -9.70 -17.05
C LEU A 181 22.97 -10.02 -16.56
N SER A 182 23.24 -9.79 -15.28
CA SER A 182 24.53 -10.16 -14.67
C SER A 182 24.76 -11.68 -14.69
N MET A 183 23.73 -12.48 -14.37
CA MET A 183 23.78 -13.93 -14.47
C MET A 183 23.94 -14.40 -15.92
N PHE A 184 23.28 -13.72 -16.87
CA PHE A 184 23.47 -14.00 -18.30
C PHE A 184 24.92 -13.75 -18.74
N PHE A 185 25.50 -12.63 -18.29
CA PHE A 185 26.89 -12.30 -18.58
C PHE A 185 27.87 -13.35 -18.03
N LEU A 186 27.63 -13.84 -16.80
CA LEU A 186 28.40 -14.96 -16.23
C LEU A 186 28.28 -16.24 -17.08
N LEU A 187 27.07 -16.57 -17.56
CA LEU A 187 26.88 -17.71 -18.46
C LEU A 187 27.64 -17.54 -19.78
N LEU A 188 27.70 -16.34 -20.34
CA LEU A 188 28.48 -16.03 -21.53
C LEU A 188 29.99 -16.20 -21.29
N LEU A 189 30.51 -15.70 -20.16
CA LEU A 189 31.91 -15.86 -19.77
C LEU A 189 32.26 -17.34 -19.59
N TYR A 190 31.43 -18.09 -18.87
CA TYR A 190 31.60 -19.53 -18.70
C TYR A 190 31.67 -20.27 -20.05
N HIS A 191 30.77 -19.94 -20.98
CA HIS A 191 30.78 -20.55 -22.31
C HIS A 191 32.08 -20.24 -23.08
N ARG A 192 32.55 -18.98 -23.03
CA ARG A 192 33.77 -18.56 -23.74
C ARG A 192 35.05 -19.09 -23.12
N MET A 193 35.20 -19.02 -21.80
CA MET A 193 36.45 -19.31 -21.10
C MET A 193 36.61 -20.80 -20.77
N VAL A 194 35.51 -21.52 -20.54
CA VAL A 194 35.57 -22.92 -20.09
C VAL A 194 35.11 -23.85 -21.21
N GLN A 195 33.87 -23.73 -21.68
CA GLN A 195 33.33 -24.73 -22.62
C GLN A 195 34.03 -24.75 -23.98
N LYS A 196 34.36 -23.59 -24.56
CA LYS A 196 35.04 -23.52 -25.86
C LYS A 196 36.44 -24.18 -25.82
N PRO A 197 37.35 -23.81 -24.88
CA PRO A 197 38.67 -24.44 -24.81
C PRO A 197 38.61 -25.94 -24.50
N LEU A 198 37.76 -26.38 -23.55
CA LEU A 198 37.56 -27.80 -23.26
C LEU A 198 37.04 -28.58 -24.48
N GLY A 199 36.21 -27.95 -25.31
CA GLY A 199 35.76 -28.52 -26.58
C GLY A 199 36.91 -28.75 -27.56
N GLN A 200 37.86 -27.82 -27.65
CA GLN A 200 39.05 -27.92 -28.50
C GLN A 200 40.00 -29.02 -28.01
N ILE A 201 40.32 -29.03 -26.70
CA ILE A 201 41.19 -30.05 -26.09
C ILE A 201 40.60 -31.46 -26.26
N SER A 202 39.31 -31.61 -25.99
CA SER A 202 38.61 -32.89 -26.15
C SER A 202 38.60 -33.39 -27.59
N ARG A 203 38.61 -32.49 -28.58
CA ARG A 203 38.65 -32.84 -30.00
C ARG A 203 40.06 -33.24 -30.43
N GLY A 204 41.08 -32.52 -29.98
CA GLY A 204 42.48 -32.90 -30.18
C GLY A 204 42.80 -34.27 -29.58
N ALA A 205 42.39 -34.53 -28.33
CA ALA A 205 42.59 -35.83 -27.69
C ALA A 205 41.91 -36.99 -28.43
N SER A 206 40.76 -36.77 -29.08
CA SER A 206 40.09 -37.79 -29.89
C SER A 206 40.71 -38.03 -31.26
N GLU A 207 41.57 -37.14 -31.76
CA GLU A 207 42.30 -37.33 -33.02
C GLU A 207 43.56 -38.20 -32.84
N TYR A 208 44.02 -38.36 -31.61
CA TYR A 208 45.20 -39.18 -31.24
C TYR A 208 44.86 -40.51 -30.55
N ALA A 209 43.57 -40.87 -30.47
CA ALA A 209 43.07 -42.12 -29.92
C ALA A 209 42.47 -42.99 -31.03
#